data_AF-A0A969PQW4-F1
#
_entry.id   AF-A0A969PQW4-F1
#
_cell.length_a   1.000
_cell.length_b   1.000
_cell.length_c   1.000
_cell.angle_alpha   90.00
_cell.angle_beta   90.00
_cell.angle_gamma   90.00
#
_symmetry.space_group_name_H-M   'P 1'
#
loop_
_entity.id
_entity.type
_entity.pdbx_description
1 polymer ?
#
loop_
_entity_poly.entity_id
_entity_poly.type
_entity_poly.pdbx_seq_one_letter_code
_entity_poly.pdbx_strand_id
1 'polypeptide(L)'
;MSENITNNGTTIHIQLPARLTAEEAAVMRRNLLEYGSRHARHFRFQGAEGFIIDTLFLGILATLIRRCRATISISGLSSEAVSACRKARMDRVLQLI
;
A
#
# COMPACT_ATOMS: atom_id res chain seq x y z
N MET A 1 6.18 13.64 10.62
CA MET A 1 5.42 12.38 10.37
C MET A 1 6.30 11.43 9.53
N SER A 2 7.32 10.82 10.14
CA SER A 2 8.32 10.00 9.41
C SER A 2 8.40 8.54 9.91
N GLU A 3 7.54 8.12 10.85
CA GLU A 3 7.74 6.83 11.54
C GLU A 3 7.16 5.62 10.79
N ASN A 4 6.28 5.82 9.81
CA ASN A 4 5.55 4.71 9.18
C ASN A 4 6.10 4.31 7.79
N ILE A 5 7.11 5.01 7.26
CA ILE A 5 7.68 4.74 5.93
C ILE A 5 9.20 4.59 6.06
N THR A 6 9.71 3.41 5.72
CA THR A 6 11.15 3.10 5.71
C THR A 6 11.59 2.74 4.29
N ASN A 7 12.68 3.33 3.80
CA ASN A 7 13.21 3.05 2.47
C ASN A 7 14.55 2.30 2.55
N ASN A 8 14.57 1.07 2.03
CA ASN A 8 15.74 0.20 1.97
C ASN A 8 16.37 0.19 0.55
N GLY A 9 16.36 1.34 -0.12
CA GLY A 9 16.90 1.53 -1.48
C GLY A 9 15.88 1.18 -2.57
N THR A 10 15.64 -0.11 -2.79
CA THR A 10 14.71 -0.59 -3.83
C THR A 10 13.33 -0.96 -3.31
N THR A 11 13.22 -1.13 -1.99
CA THR A 11 11.98 -1.51 -1.29
C THR A 11 11.58 -0.43 -0.30
N ILE A 12 10.33 0.02 -0.39
CA ILE A 12 9.71 0.90 0.59
C ILE A 12 8.81 0.05 1.47
N HIS A 13 9.05 0.09 2.78
CA HIS A 13 8.23 -0.51 3.79
C HIS A 13 7.26 0.54 4.34
N ILE A 14 5.98 0.18 4.44
CA ILE A 14 4.91 1.05 4.94
C ILE A 14 4.17 0.32 6.04
N GLN A 15 4.11 0.91 7.23
CA GLN A 15 3.19 0.49 8.27
C GLN A 15 1.86 1.22 8.09
N LEU A 16 0.78 0.46 7.94
CA LEU A 16 -0.55 1.00 7.79
C LEU A 16 -1.21 1.14 9.16
N PRO A 17 -1.88 2.27 9.45
CA PRO A 17 -2.72 2.40 10.63
C PRO A 17 -3.94 1.46 10.52
N ALA A 18 -4.65 1.21 11.61
CA ALA A 18 -5.87 0.38 11.58
C ALA A 18 -6.99 1.00 10.69
N ARG A 19 -7.02 2.33 10.57
CA ARG A 19 -7.92 3.05 9.68
C ARG A 19 -7.17 4.16 8.98
N LEU A 20 -7.44 4.33 7.68
CA LEU A 20 -6.87 5.39 6.87
C LEU A 20 -7.94 6.46 6.63
N THR A 21 -7.70 7.68 7.09
CA THR A 21 -8.57 8.82 6.75
C THR A 21 -8.27 9.34 5.34
N ALA A 22 -9.16 10.14 4.77
CA ALA A 22 -8.95 10.73 3.44
C ALA A 22 -7.70 11.62 3.38
N GLU A 23 -7.44 12.39 4.43
CA GLU A 23 -6.26 13.25 4.54
C GLU A 23 -4.98 12.43 4.62
N GLU A 24 -4.94 11.41 5.47
CA GLU A 24 -3.80 10.50 5.59
C GLU A 24 -3.54 9.73 4.29
N ALA A 25 -4.59 9.29 3.60
CA ALA A 25 -4.49 8.65 2.30
C ALA A 25 -3.86 9.58 1.25
N ALA A 26 -4.25 10.85 1.24
CA ALA A 26 -3.69 11.84 0.32
C ALA A 26 -2.20 12.11 0.61
N VAL A 27 -1.84 12.27 1.89
CA VAL A 27 -0.45 12.46 2.33
C VAL A 27 0.40 11.23 1.99
N MET A 28 -0.09 10.03 2.32
CA MET A 28 0.58 8.77 2.00
C MET A 28 0.80 8.63 0.50
N ARG A 29 -0.22 8.88 -0.32
CA ARG A 29 -0.11 8.82 -1.78
C ARG A 29 0.98 9.75 -2.32
N ARG A 30 1.04 10.99 -1.82
CA ARG A 30 2.04 11.96 -2.25
C ARG A 30 3.45 11.47 -1.91
N ASN A 31 3.67 11.04 -0.67
CA ASN A 31 4.97 10.56 -0.20
C ASN A 31 5.41 9.32 -1.00
N LEU A 32 4.53 8.34 -1.20
CA LEU A 32 4.86 7.12 -1.93
C LEU A 32 5.16 7.37 -3.41
N LEU A 33 4.55 8.38 -4.04
CA LEU A 33 4.92 8.78 -5.40
C LEU A 33 6.29 9.45 -5.46
N GLU A 34 6.64 10.27 -4.47
CA GLU A 34 7.96 10.88 -4.38
C GLU A 34 9.05 9.82 -4.25
N TYR A 35 8.86 8.83 -3.38
CA TYR A 35 9.81 7.72 -3.22
C TYR A 35 9.79 6.74 -4.41
N GLY A 36 8.60 6.42 -4.94
CA GLY A 36 8.38 5.49 -6.05
C GLY A 36 8.89 5.97 -7.40
N SER A 37 8.87 7.28 -7.63
CA SER A 37 9.36 7.87 -8.88
C SER A 37 10.89 7.87 -8.99
N ARG A 38 11.60 7.79 -7.86
CA ARG A 38 13.06 7.94 -7.85
C ARG A 38 13.80 6.61 -7.94
N HIS A 39 13.47 5.61 -7.11
CA HIS A 39 14.26 4.37 -7.04
C HIS A 39 13.51 3.10 -6.63
N ALA A 40 12.31 3.19 -6.07
CA ALA A 40 11.65 2.03 -5.50
C ALA A 40 10.94 1.20 -6.58
N ARG A 41 11.26 -0.10 -6.61
CA ARG A 41 10.58 -1.10 -7.47
C ARG A 41 9.58 -1.93 -6.68
N HIS A 42 9.68 -1.91 -5.36
CA HIS A 42 8.85 -2.73 -4.49
C HIS A 42 8.27 -1.91 -3.33
N PHE A 43 6.96 -2.07 -3.09
CA PHE A 43 6.28 -1.51 -1.94
C PHE A 43 5.75 -2.64 -1.06
N ARG A 44 6.16 -2.67 0.21
CA ARG A 44 5.68 -3.63 1.20
C ARG A 44 4.81 -2.90 2.22
N PHE A 45 3.53 -3.19 2.21
CA PHE A 45 2.57 -2.69 3.18
C PHE A 45 2.35 -3.72 4.29
N GLN A 46 2.42 -3.28 5.53
CA GLN A 46 2.08 -4.07 6.70
C GLN A 46 0.83 -3.48 7.33
N GLY A 47 -0.28 -4.18 7.22
CA GLY A 47 -1.53 -3.86 7.90
C GLY A 47 -1.35 -3.95 9.41
N ALA A 48 -1.81 -2.94 10.15
CA ALA A 48 -2.11 -3.12 11.56
C ALA A 48 -3.30 -4.08 11.72
N GLU A 49 -3.41 -4.69 12.89
CA GLU A 49 -4.57 -5.50 13.25
C GLU A 49 -5.86 -4.69 13.07
N GLY A 50 -6.80 -5.22 12.27
CA GLY A 50 -8.05 -4.54 11.94
C GLY A 50 -7.98 -3.56 10.75
N PHE A 51 -6.88 -3.53 9.98
CA PHE A 51 -6.82 -2.69 8.78
C PHE A 51 -7.89 -3.05 7.75
N ILE A 52 -8.70 -2.06 7.38
CA ILE A 52 -9.76 -2.18 6.37
C ILE A 52 -9.23 -1.69 5.03
N ILE A 53 -9.38 -2.53 4.00
CA ILE A 53 -9.14 -2.12 2.62
C ILE A 53 -10.37 -1.41 2.10
N ASP A 54 -10.27 -0.10 1.96
CA ASP A 54 -11.30 0.76 1.38
C ASP A 54 -10.92 1.25 -0.02
N THR A 55 -11.84 1.97 -0.66
CA THR A 55 -11.64 2.52 -2.00
C THR A 55 -10.49 3.53 -2.08
N LEU A 56 -10.18 4.22 -0.98
CA LEU A 56 -9.05 5.16 -0.92
C LEU A 56 -7.73 4.42 -1.04
N PHE A 57 -7.54 3.38 -0.23
CA PHE A 57 -6.34 2.56 -0.25
C PHE A 57 -6.17 1.84 -1.59
N LEU A 58 -7.24 1.28 -2.15
CA LEU A 58 -7.24 0.71 -3.50
C LEU A 58 -6.78 1.73 -4.55
N GLY A 59 -7.19 3.00 -4.42
CA GLY A 59 -6.74 4.10 -5.28
C GLY A 59 -5.25 4.41 -5.18
N ILE A 60 -4.67 4.29 -3.98
CA ILE A 60 -3.21 4.42 -3.77
C ILE A 60 -2.49 3.29 -4.51
N LEU A 61 -2.89 2.04 -4.27
CA LEU A 61 -2.30 0.86 -4.91
C LEU A 61 -2.33 0.98 -6.44
N ALA A 62 -3.50 1.32 -7.00
CA ALA A 62 -3.66 1.49 -8.43
C ALA A 62 -2.80 2.62 -9.01
N THR A 63 -2.51 3.66 -8.22
CA THR A 63 -1.62 4.75 -8.64
C THR A 63 -0.17 4.28 -8.67
N LEU A 64 0.29 3.55 -7.66
CA LEU A 64 1.66 3.05 -7.56
C LEU A 64 1.98 2.04 -8.67
N ILE A 65 1.06 1.12 -8.94
CA ILE A 65 1.21 0.15 -10.03
C ILE A 65 1.33 0.87 -11.38
N ARG A 66 0.42 1.82 -11.67
CA ARG A 66 0.40 2.50 -12.98
C ARG A 66 1.56 3.47 -13.17
N ARG A 67 1.91 4.25 -12.14
CA ARG A 67 2.90 5.33 -12.27
C ARG A 67 4.33 4.88 -11.96
N CYS A 68 4.51 3.99 -10.99
CA CYS A 68 5.83 3.55 -10.56
C CYS A 68 6.23 2.20 -11.16
N ARG A 69 5.31 1.51 -11.86
CA ARG A 69 5.50 0.12 -12.35
C ARG A 69 6.00 -0.81 -11.24
N ALA A 70 5.55 -0.56 -10.02
CA ALA A 70 6.08 -1.22 -8.84
C ALA A 70 5.30 -2.50 -8.51
N THR A 71 6.02 -3.48 -7.97
CA THR A 71 5.41 -4.67 -7.37
C THR A 71 4.98 -4.34 -5.95
N ILE A 72 3.79 -4.77 -5.56
CA ILE A 72 3.26 -4.50 -4.21
C ILE A 72 3.04 -5.80 -3.45
N SER A 73 3.53 -5.85 -2.21
CA SER A 73 3.19 -6.89 -1.24
C SER A 73 2.43 -6.30 -0.07
N ILE A 74 1.42 -7.02 0.41
CA ILE A 74 0.63 -6.61 1.57
C ILE A 74 0.52 -7.79 2.54
N SER A 75 0.86 -7.55 3.80
CA SER A 75 0.73 -8.53 4.89
C SER A 75 -0.08 -7.95 6.04
N GLY A 76 -0.49 -8.81 6.99
CA GLY A 76 -1.26 -8.39 8.17
C GLY A 76 -2.71 -7.99 7.86
N LEU A 77 -3.26 -8.49 6.75
CA LEU A 77 -4.65 -8.23 6.37
C LEU A 77 -5.61 -9.18 7.09
N SER A 78 -6.79 -8.66 7.45
CA SER A 78 -7.89 -9.51 7.92
C SER A 78 -8.42 -10.39 6.77
N SER A 79 -9.16 -11.45 7.12
CA SER A 79 -9.76 -12.35 6.13
C SER A 79 -10.74 -11.63 5.18
N GLU A 80 -11.45 -10.63 5.71
CA GLU A 80 -12.38 -9.76 4.99
C GLU A 80 -11.64 -8.87 3.99
N ALA A 81 -10.52 -8.26 4.41
CA ALA A 81 -9.68 -7.44 3.54
C ALA A 81 -9.08 -8.27 2.38
N VAL A 82 -8.60 -9.48 2.68
CA VAL A 82 -8.13 -10.44 1.65
C VAL A 82 -9.27 -10.79 0.68
N SER A 83 -10.48 -11.05 1.18
CA SER A 83 -11.67 -11.33 0.36
C SER A 83 -12.04 -10.13 -0.54
N ALA A 84 -11.96 -8.90 -0.02
CA ALA A 84 -12.20 -7.69 -0.80
C ALA A 84 -11.17 -7.51 -1.93
N CYS A 85 -9.88 -7.72 -1.65
CA CYS A 85 -8.85 -7.71 -2.68
C CYS A 85 -9.09 -8.75 -3.79
N ARG A 86 -9.49 -9.97 -3.42
CA ARG A 86 -9.82 -11.02 -4.39
C ARG A 86 -11.05 -10.67 -5.23
N LYS A 87 -12.11 -10.15 -4.62
CA LYS A 87 -13.31 -9.68 -5.36
C LYS A 87 -12.96 -8.57 -6.35
N ALA A 88 -12.04 -7.68 -5.96
CA ALA A 88 -11.51 -6.62 -6.82
C ALA A 88 -10.48 -7.10 -7.86
N ARG A 89 -10.20 -8.42 -7.93
CA ARG A 89 -9.18 -9.04 -8.81
C ARG A 89 -7.79 -8.42 -8.66
N MET A 90 -7.46 -7.95 -7.46
CA MET A 90 -6.16 -7.37 -7.15
C MET A 90 -5.10 -8.42 -6.85
N ASP A 91 -5.48 -9.67 -6.64
CA ASP A 91 -4.60 -10.83 -6.47
C ASP A 91 -3.61 -11.04 -7.64
N ARG A 92 -3.96 -10.56 -8.84
CA ARG A 92 -3.05 -10.57 -10.00
C ARG A 92 -1.95 -9.52 -9.96
N VAL A 93 -2.08 -8.53 -9.07
CA VAL A 93 -1.23 -7.33 -9.04
C VAL A 93 -0.60 -7.09 -7.66
N LEU A 94 -1.19 -7.70 -6.62
CA LEU A 94 -0.72 -7.66 -5.24
C LEU A 94 -0.28 -9.06 -4.82
N GLN A 95 0.88 -9.14 -4.20
CA GLN A 95 1.28 -10.32 -3.45
C GLN A 95 0.72 -10.22 -2.03
N LEU A 96 -0.26 -11.06 -1.71
CA LEU A 96 -0.79 -11.19 -0.36
C LEU A 96 0.08 -12.20 0.39
N ILE A 97 0.77 -11.77 1.45
CA ILE A 97 1.75 -12.56 2.21
C ILE A 97 1.34 -12.65 3.69
#